data_AF-A0A455WDQ5-F1
#
_entry.id   AF-A0A455WDQ5-F1
#
_cell.length_a   1.000
_cell.length_b   1.000
_cell.length_c   1.000
_cell.angle_alpha   90.00
_cell.angle_beta   90.00
_cell.angle_gamma   90.00
#
_symmetry.space_group_name_H-M   'P 1'
#
loop_
_entity.id
_entity.type
_entity.pdbx_description
1 polymer ?
#
loop_
_entity_poly.entity_id
_entity_poly.type
_entity_poly.pdbx_seq_one_letter_code
_entity_poly.pdbx_strand_id
1 'polypeptide(L)' 'MRKIWLVSAVFVVTTGCSSKAVYDNIQHNNRQECNSAPPAQYEECIERSSKTYEEYKREREAVIGEG' A
#
# COMPACT_ATOMS: atom_id res chain seq x y z
N MET A 1 -36.94 2.04 -12.08
CA MET A 1 -36.70 1.90 -10.62
C MET A 1 -35.96 0.60 -10.26
N ARG A 2 -36.47 -0.61 -10.57
CA ARG A 2 -35.82 -1.89 -10.18
C ARG A 2 -34.39 -2.10 -10.73
N LYS A 3 -34.12 -1.63 -11.95
CA LYS A 3 -32.79 -1.70 -12.58
C LYS A 3 -31.77 -0.74 -11.94
N ILE A 4 -32.23 0.42 -11.47
CA ILE A 4 -31.39 1.43 -10.79
C ILE A 4 -30.90 0.90 -9.44
N TRP A 5 -31.75 0.15 -8.73
CA TRP A 5 -31.39 -0.54 -7.49
C TRP A 5 -30.29 -1.58 -7.68
N LEU A 6 -30.36 -2.37 -8.76
CA LEU A 6 -29.32 -3.35 -9.08
C LEU A 6 -27.98 -2.69 -9.41
N VAL A 7 -28.00 -1.58 -10.15
CA VAL A 7 -26.79 -0.81 -10.46
C VAL A 7 -26.19 -0.18 -9.18
N SER A 8 -27.03 0.39 -8.31
CA SER A 8 -26.59 0.95 -7.03
C SER A 8 -25.95 -0.09 -6.10
N ALA A 9 -26.47 -1.32 -6.08
CA ALA A 9 -25.94 -2.39 -5.24
C ALA A 9 -24.52 -2.82 -5.66
N VAL A 10 -24.20 -2.78 -6.96
CA VAL A 10 -22.88 -3.13 -7.49
C VAL A 10 -21.80 -2.12 -7.09
N PHE A 11 -22.14 -0.82 -7.02
CA PHE A 11 -21.17 0.22 -6.65
C PHE A 11 -20.72 0.18 -5.18
N VAL A 12 -21.51 -0.40 -4.28
CA VAL A 12 -21.13 -0.52 -2.85
C VAL A 12 -20.05 -1.59 -2.63
N VAL A 13 -19.95 -2.57 -3.53
CA VAL A 13 -19.01 -3.69 -3.37
C VAL A 13 -17.58 -3.31 -3.81
N THR A 14 -17.41 -2.24 -4.59
CA THR A 14 -16.09 -1.83 -5.12
C THR A 14 -15.30 -0.92 -4.18
N THR A 15 -15.89 -0.42 -3.08
CA THR A 15 -15.21 0.47 -2.13
C THR A 15 -14.32 -0.24 -1.11
N GLY A 16 -14.12 -1.56 -1.24
CA GLY A 16 -13.49 -2.41 -0.22
C GLY A 16 -11.99 -2.67 -0.36
N CYS A 17 -11.25 -1.97 -1.23
CA CYS A 17 -9.79 -2.19 -1.30
C CYS A 17 -9.11 -1.76 0.00
N SER A 18 -8.63 -2.72 0.78
CA SER A 18 -7.86 -2.46 2.00
C SER A 18 -6.55 -1.76 1.66
N SER A 19 -6.32 -0.57 2.23
CA SER A 19 -5.08 0.18 2.07
C SER A 19 -3.85 -0.63 2.52
N LYS A 20 -4.02 -1.46 3.55
CA LYS A 20 -3.00 -2.40 4.01
C LYS A 20 -2.68 -3.45 2.95
N ALA A 21 -3.70 -4.06 2.34
CA ALA A 21 -3.48 -5.08 1.31
C ALA A 21 -2.78 -4.51 0.07
N VAL A 22 -3.14 -3.29 -0.34
CA VAL A 22 -2.46 -2.59 -1.44
C VAL A 22 -1.01 -2.28 -1.08
N TYR A 23 -0.75 -1.73 0.11
CA TYR A 23 0.60 -1.42 0.58
C TYR A 23 1.48 -2.67 0.67
N ASP A 24 0.97 -3.74 1.28
CA ASP A 24 1.73 -4.98 1.46
C ASP A 24 2.09 -5.62 0.10
N ASN A 25 1.19 -5.53 -0.89
CA ASN A 25 1.48 -6.00 -2.25
C ASN A 25 2.58 -5.17 -2.93
N ILE A 26 2.54 -3.85 -2.79
CA ILE A 26 3.59 -2.95 -3.31
C ILE A 26 4.94 -3.27 -2.65
N GLN A 27 4.98 -3.36 -1.32
CA GLN A 27 6.22 -3.68 -0.61
C GLN A 27 6.75 -5.08 -0.94
N HIS A 28 5.86 -6.05 -1.17
CA HIS A 28 6.28 -7.36 -1.66
C HIS A 28 7.02 -7.24 -3.00
N ASN A 29 6.49 -6.47 -3.95
CA ASN A 29 7.15 -6.23 -5.24
C ASN A 29 8.48 -5.47 -5.07
N ASN A 30 8.52 -4.42 -4.25
CA ASN A 30 9.73 -3.64 -3.99
C ASN A 30 10.86 -4.51 -3.41
N ARG A 31 10.54 -5.42 -2.48
CA ARG A 31 11.52 -6.39 -1.96
C ARG A 31 12.06 -7.31 -3.04
N GLN A 32 11.23 -7.73 -4.00
CA GLN A 32 11.69 -8.53 -5.13
C GLN A 32 12.65 -7.73 -6.02
N GLU A 33 12.33 -6.46 -6.28
CA GLU A 33 13.16 -5.55 -7.08
C GLU A 33 14.55 -5.34 -6.47
N CYS A 34 14.67 -5.34 -5.13
CA CYS A 34 15.96 -5.21 -4.46
C CYS A 34 16.97 -6.30 -4.86
N ASN A 35 16.53 -7.49 -5.27
CA ASN A 35 17.45 -8.53 -5.77
C ASN A 35 18.14 -8.15 -7.09
N SER A 36 17.58 -7.19 -7.82
CA SER A 36 18.15 -6.64 -9.05
C SER A 36 18.96 -5.36 -8.79
N ALA A 37 18.97 -4.84 -7.56
CA ALA A 37 19.72 -3.65 -7.21
C ALA A 37 21.23 -3.95 -7.16
N PRO A 38 22.09 -2.98 -7.55
CA PRO A 38 23.53 -3.10 -7.35
C PRO A 38 23.87 -3.33 -5.87
N PRO A 39 24.97 -4.04 -5.53
CA PRO A 39 25.31 -4.34 -4.14
C PRO A 39 25.38 -3.12 -3.22
N ALA A 40 25.86 -1.98 -3.74
CA ALA A 40 25.94 -0.73 -3.00
C ALA A 40 24.56 -0.13 -2.61
N GLN A 41 23.48 -0.54 -3.29
CA GLN A 41 22.11 -0.03 -3.09
C GLN A 41 21.18 -1.07 -2.47
N TYR A 42 21.60 -2.34 -2.39
CA TYR A 42 20.79 -3.42 -1.87
C TYR A 42 20.32 -3.16 -0.45
N GLU A 43 21.24 -2.75 0.44
CA GLU A 43 20.95 -2.57 1.86
C GLU A 43 19.88 -1.49 2.10
N GLU A 44 20.04 -0.33 1.47
CA GLU A 44 19.05 0.75 1.56
C GLU A 44 17.71 0.35 0.93
N CYS A 45 17.75 -0.37 -0.20
CA CYS A 45 16.54 -0.87 -0.86
C CYS A 45 15.75 -1.80 0.03
N ILE A 46 16.41 -2.82 0.61
CA ILE A 46 15.75 -3.84 1.41
C ILE A 46 15.25 -3.26 2.72
N GLU A 47 15.97 -2.31 3.33
CA GLU A 47 15.53 -1.60 4.53
C GLU A 47 14.22 -0.83 4.28
N ARG A 48 14.19 -0.01 3.22
CA ARG A 48 12.99 0.77 2.86
C ARG A 48 11.81 -0.12 2.49
N SER A 49 12.06 -1.18 1.74
CA SER A 49 11.04 -2.15 1.32
C SER A 49 10.59 -3.06 2.47
N SER A 50 11.26 -2.99 3.62
CA SER A 50 10.96 -3.82 4.78
C SER A 50 9.95 -3.25 5.77
N LYS A 51 9.64 -1.95 5.66
CA LYS A 51 8.72 -1.26 6.57
C LYS A 51 7.32 -1.87 6.56
N THR A 52 6.79 -2.15 7.75
CA THR A 52 5.41 -2.62 7.93
C THR A 52 4.42 -1.51 7.64
N TYR A 53 3.18 -1.88 7.31
CA TYR A 53 2.11 -0.91 7.09
C TYR A 53 1.86 0.01 8.30
N GLU A 54 1.99 -0.51 9.53
CA GLU A 54 1.75 0.28 10.75
C GLU A 54 2.86 1.31 10.99
N GLU A 55 4.11 0.95 10.69
CA GLU A 55 5.24 1.90 10.73
C GLU A 55 5.04 3.00 9.69
N TYR A 56 4.73 2.64 8.45
CA TYR A 56 4.40 3.60 7.38
C TYR A 56 3.26 4.53 7.79
N LYS A 57 2.18 3.97 8.34
CA LYS A 57 1.01 4.75 8.78
C LYS A 57 1.39 5.75 9.87
N ARG A 58 2.14 5.31 10.89
CA ARG A 58 2.61 6.18 11.99
C ARG A 58 3.51 7.30 11.48
N GLU A 59 4.49 6.98 10.64
CA GLU A 59 5.40 7.97 10.05
C GLU A 59 4.62 9.00 9.22
N ARG A 60 3.67 8.53 8.41
CA ARG A 60 2.84 9.39 7.57
C ARG A 60 1.91 10.29 8.39
N GLU A 61 1.34 9.77 9.48
CA GLU A 61 0.53 10.57 10.40
C GLU A 61 1.36 11.62 11.15
N ALA A 62 2.60 11.30 11.53
CA ALA A 62 3.51 12.26 12.16
C ALA A 62 3.83 13.43 11.21
N VAL A 63 4.11 13.17 9.94
CA VAL A 63 4.41 14.21 8.95
C VAL A 63 3.19 15.09 8.63
N ILE A 64 1.99 14.51 8.61
CA ILE A 64 0.76 15.26 8.28
C ILE A 64 0.21 16.01 9.49
N GLY A 65 0.46 15.52 10.71
CA GLY A 65 -0.01 16.13 11.96
C GLY A 65 0.80 17.33 12.45
N GLU A 66 1.95 17.60 11.84
CA GLU A 66 2.82 18.76 12.13
C GLU A 66 2.55 19.98 11.22
N GLY A 67 1.41 19.99 10.50
CA GLY A 67 0.98 21.06 9.60
C GLY A 67 -0.05 22.02 10.19
#